data_AF-A0A1J5ITJ6-F1
#
_entry.id   AF-A0A1J5ITJ6-F1
#
_cell.length_a   1.000
_cell.length_b   1.000
_cell.length_c   1.000
_cell.angle_alpha   90.00
_cell.angle_beta   90.00
_cell.angle_gamma   90.00
#
_symmetry.space_group_name_H-M   'P 1'
#
loop_
_entity.id
_entity.type
_entity.pdbx_description
1 polymer ?
#
loop_
_entity_poly.entity_id
_entity_poly.type
_entity_poly.pdbx_seq_one_letter_code
_entity_poly.pdbx_strand_id
1 'polypeptide(L)'
;MRREMMEREWFHAQIRLAVMEDSKRGLLSWEGSAYLFRSEDHETAFKQAIAEDRRREHFSKPGRHRIAVRLAKIVTLDRLGSEVTEFLAPWVSEKPTEHLAFDHIFEPDGALPPRCF
;
A
#
# COMPACT_ATOMS: atom_id res chain seq x y z
N MET A 1 -6.88 -35.62 -9.72
CA MET A 1 -7.35 -34.23 -9.58
C MET A 1 -6.31 -33.32 -10.23
N ARG A 2 -6.60 -32.75 -11.41
CA ARG A 2 -5.80 -31.63 -11.93
C ARG A 2 -6.20 -30.42 -11.09
N ARG A 3 -5.25 -29.74 -10.44
CA ARG A 3 -5.45 -28.31 -10.15
C ARG A 3 -5.64 -27.68 -11.52
N GLU A 4 -6.82 -27.19 -11.82
CA GLU A 4 -6.90 -26.11 -12.80
C GLU A 4 -5.98 -25.02 -12.25
N MET A 5 -4.83 -24.83 -12.88
CA MET A 5 -4.06 -23.62 -12.64
C MET A 5 -4.93 -22.50 -13.18
N MET A 6 -5.72 -21.86 -12.31
CA MET A 6 -6.31 -20.59 -12.69
C MET A 6 -5.16 -19.71 -13.13
N GLU A 7 -5.20 -19.27 -14.39
CA GLU A 7 -4.14 -18.43 -14.94
C GLU A 7 -4.06 -17.19 -14.06
N ARG A 8 -2.96 -17.02 -13.33
CA ARG A 8 -2.79 -15.85 -12.47
C ARG A 8 -2.84 -14.60 -13.33
N GLU A 9 -3.62 -13.64 -12.92
CA GLU A 9 -3.75 -12.38 -13.63
C GLU A 9 -2.88 -11.32 -12.99
N TRP A 10 -2.57 -10.30 -13.77
CA TRP A 10 -1.91 -9.12 -13.29
C TRP A 10 -2.87 -8.26 -12.48
N PHE A 11 -2.36 -7.81 -11.35
CA PHE A 11 -2.99 -6.84 -10.48
C PHE A 11 -2.07 -5.64 -10.34
N HIS A 12 -2.66 -4.46 -10.31
CA HIS A 12 -2.01 -3.20 -10.01
C HIS A 12 -2.50 -2.70 -8.67
N ALA A 13 -1.60 -2.59 -7.69
CA ALA A 13 -1.92 -2.00 -6.39
C ALA A 13 -1.34 -0.60 -6.31
N GLN A 14 -2.20 0.36 -5.94
CA GLN A 14 -1.77 1.67 -5.46
C GLN A 14 -1.91 1.71 -3.95
N ILE A 15 -0.90 2.23 -3.26
CA ILE A 15 -0.87 2.29 -1.81
C ILE A 15 -0.54 3.68 -1.30
N ARG A 16 -0.90 3.88 -0.03
CA ARG A 16 -0.54 5.05 0.75
C ARG A 16 0.19 4.63 2.01
N LEU A 17 1.40 5.17 2.18
CA LEU A 17 2.24 5.04 3.35
C LEU A 17 2.18 6.34 4.16
N ALA A 18 2.16 6.22 5.48
CA ALA A 18 2.30 7.34 6.40
C ALA A 18 3.75 7.46 6.87
N VAL A 19 4.36 8.63 6.68
CA VAL A 19 5.65 8.96 7.29
C VAL A 19 5.37 9.70 8.59
N MET A 20 5.72 9.11 9.72
CA MET A 20 5.40 9.61 11.06
C MET A 20 6.65 9.89 11.87
N GLU A 21 6.67 10.99 12.59
CA GLU A 21 7.74 11.34 13.52
C GLU A 21 7.29 11.21 14.97
N ASP A 22 8.12 10.59 15.79
CA ASP A 22 7.97 10.49 17.25
C ASP A 22 8.29 11.84 17.90
N SER A 23 7.38 12.79 17.65
CA SER A 23 7.38 14.15 18.16
C SER A 23 5.94 14.67 18.20
N LYS A 24 5.76 15.91 18.65
CA LYS A 24 4.45 16.59 18.60
C LYS A 24 3.92 16.80 17.18
N ARG A 25 4.74 16.58 16.15
CA ARG A 25 4.32 16.71 14.75
C ARG A 25 3.50 15.53 14.28
N GLY A 26 3.84 14.31 14.72
CA GLY A 26 3.15 13.09 14.29
C GLY A 26 3.34 12.85 12.79
N LEU A 27 2.24 12.71 12.04
CA LEU A 27 2.24 12.55 10.58
C LEU A 27 2.94 13.73 9.89
N LEU A 28 3.98 13.43 9.13
CA LEU A 28 4.78 14.39 8.36
C LEU A 28 4.34 14.47 6.90
N SER A 29 4.11 13.32 6.27
CA SER A 29 3.75 13.21 4.85
C SER A 29 3.06 11.90 4.53
N TRP A 30 2.31 11.92 3.44
CA TRP A 30 1.85 10.73 2.75
C TRP A 30 2.81 10.41 1.63
N GLU A 31 3.18 9.14 1.49
CA GLU A 31 3.93 8.64 0.34
C GLU A 31 3.05 7.69 -0.46
N GLY A 32 2.97 7.92 -1.77
CA GLY A 32 2.29 7.03 -2.70
C GLY A 32 3.26 6.01 -3.29
N SER A 33 2.80 4.80 -3.51
CA SER A 33 3.53 3.81 -4.31
C SER A 33 2.56 3.00 -5.15
N ALA A 34 3.06 2.47 -6.26
CA ALA A 34 2.30 1.62 -7.16
C ALA A 34 3.19 0.49 -7.66
N TYR A 35 2.63 -0.72 -7.76
CA TYR A 35 3.35 -1.87 -8.28
C TYR A 35 2.41 -2.92 -8.88
N LEU A 36 2.99 -3.75 -9.74
CA LEU A 36 2.31 -4.85 -10.41
C LEU A 36 2.72 -6.18 -9.81
N PHE A 37 1.78 -7.10 -9.70
CA PHE A 37 2.04 -8.47 -9.29
C PHE A 37 0.99 -9.42 -9.85
N ARG A 38 1.26 -10.72 -9.82
CA ARG A 38 0.30 -11.74 -10.25
C ARG A 38 -0.40 -12.39 -9.07
N SER A 39 -1.71 -12.58 -9.18
CA SER A 39 -2.54 -13.26 -8.19
C SER A 39 -3.65 -14.08 -8.87
N GLU A 40 -4.27 -14.98 -8.11
CA GLU A 40 -5.32 -15.90 -8.59
C GLU A 40 -6.69 -15.23 -8.67
N ASP A 41 -7.02 -14.43 -7.66
CA ASP A 41 -8.25 -13.64 -7.59
C ASP A 41 -8.00 -12.35 -6.80
N HIS A 42 -9.04 -11.52 -6.72
CA HIS A 42 -8.97 -10.21 -6.09
C HIS A 42 -8.81 -10.29 -4.56
N GLU A 43 -9.36 -11.31 -3.89
CA GLU A 43 -9.23 -11.45 -2.44
C GLU A 43 -7.81 -11.86 -2.05
N THR A 44 -7.25 -12.82 -2.78
CA THR A 44 -5.87 -13.28 -2.67
C THR A 44 -4.92 -12.14 -3.04
N ALA A 45 -5.26 -11.35 -4.06
CA ALA A 45 -4.47 -10.20 -4.46
C ALA A 45 -4.42 -9.14 -3.36
N PHE A 46 -5.55 -8.88 -2.69
CA PHE A 46 -5.61 -7.95 -1.58
C PHE A 46 -4.75 -8.41 -0.40
N LYS A 47 -4.87 -9.67 0.02
CA LYS A 47 -4.03 -10.25 1.09
C LYS A 47 -2.54 -10.18 0.74
N GLN A 48 -2.21 -10.46 -0.53
CA GLN A 48 -0.84 -10.37 -1.02
C GLN A 48 -0.32 -8.92 -0.99
N ALA A 49 -1.11 -7.94 -1.45
CA ALA A 49 -0.74 -6.54 -1.41
C ALA A 49 -0.47 -6.07 0.03
N ILE A 50 -1.38 -6.38 0.97
CA ILE A 50 -1.19 -6.08 2.40
C ILE A 50 0.11 -6.71 2.94
N ALA A 51 0.38 -7.97 2.60
CA ALA A 51 1.57 -8.66 3.08
C ALA A 51 2.87 -8.07 2.51
N GLU A 52 2.90 -7.71 1.22
CA GLU A 52 4.05 -7.08 0.59
C GLU A 52 4.30 -5.68 1.13
N ASP A 53 3.24 -4.90 1.36
CA ASP A 53 3.40 -3.52 1.82
C ASP A 53 3.67 -3.40 3.32
N ARG A 54 3.20 -4.35 4.13
CA ARG A 54 3.65 -4.47 5.53
C ARG A 54 5.16 -4.71 5.62
N ARG A 55 5.80 -5.31 4.61
CA ARG A 55 7.28 -5.44 4.57
C ARG A 55 8.00 -4.12 4.26
N ARG A 56 7.29 -3.13 3.69
CA ARG A 56 7.82 -1.78 3.46
C ARG A 56 7.79 -0.93 4.72
N GLU A 57 7.03 -1.35 5.73
CA GLU A 57 7.05 -0.70 7.04
C GLU A 57 8.43 -0.81 7.65
N HIS A 58 8.93 0.32 8.12
CA HIS A 58 10.23 0.37 8.75
C HIS A 58 10.33 1.55 9.70
N PHE A 59 11.33 1.48 10.57
CA PHE A 59 11.71 2.59 11.42
C PHE A 59 13.11 3.04 11.08
N SER A 60 13.31 4.35 11.10
CA SER A 60 14.64 4.95 11.04
C SER A 60 14.79 5.95 12.19
N LYS A 61 16.03 6.31 12.51
CA LYS A 61 16.33 7.32 13.52
C LYS A 61 17.33 8.33 12.97
N PRO A 62 16.90 9.20 12.02
CA PRO A 62 17.75 10.30 11.58
C PRO A 62 17.87 11.32 12.72
N GLY A 63 19.03 11.35 13.38
CA GLY A 63 19.32 12.30 14.45
C GLY A 63 18.58 11.98 15.77
N ARG A 64 17.78 12.93 16.27
CA ARG A 64 17.14 12.82 17.60
C ARG A 64 15.77 12.15 17.59
N HIS A 65 15.05 12.19 16.46
CA HIS A 65 13.67 11.71 16.37
C HIS A 65 13.60 10.36 15.64
N ARG A 66 12.65 9.52 16.08
CA ARG A 66 12.34 8.26 15.40
C ARG A 66 11.32 8.55 14.30
N ILE A 67 11.60 8.07 13.10
CA ILE A 67 10.68 8.10 11.97
C ILE A 67 10.13 6.69 11.76
N ALA A 68 8.83 6.59 11.53
CA ALA A 68 8.14 5.36 11.16
C ALA A 68 7.51 5.55 9.79
N VAL A 69 7.71 4.59 8.90
CA VAL A 69 6.91 4.45 7.68
C VAL A 69 5.93 3.32 7.92
N ARG A 70 4.62 3.60 7.83
CA ARG A 70 3.54 2.64 8.12
C ARG A 70 2.61 2.50 6.92
N LEU A 71 2.10 1.30 6.68
CA LEU A 71 1.06 1.12 5.68
C LEU A 71 -0.25 1.71 6.19
N ALA A 72 -0.71 2.78 5.53
CA ALA A 72 -1.95 3.42 5.91
C ALA A 72 -3.15 2.78 5.19
N LYS A 73 -3.02 2.52 3.89
CA LYS A 73 -4.12 2.03 3.07
C LYS A 73 -3.64 1.45 1.72
N ILE A 74 -4.33 0.40 1.25
CA ILE A 74 -4.37 0.06 -0.18
C ILE A 74 -5.43 0.97 -0.83
N VAL A 75 -5.00 1.85 -1.72
CA VAL A 75 -5.84 2.89 -2.34
C VAL A 75 -6.70 2.28 -3.45
N THR A 76 -6.08 1.54 -4.37
CA THR A 76 -6.76 0.81 -5.45
C THR A 76 -6.12 -0.57 -5.60
N LEU A 77 -6.88 -1.51 -6.15
CA LEU A 77 -6.40 -2.83 -6.52
C LEU A 77 -7.08 -3.28 -7.81
N ASP A 78 -6.41 -3.05 -8.93
CA ASP A 78 -7.03 -3.14 -10.25
C ASP A 78 -6.60 -4.45 -10.92
N ARG A 79 -7.56 -5.21 -11.45
CA ARG A 79 -7.31 -6.47 -12.16
C ARG A 79 -7.10 -6.15 -13.64
N LEU A 80 -5.89 -6.35 -14.12
CA LEU A 80 -5.49 -6.03 -15.50
C LEU A 80 -5.63 -7.21 -16.48
N GLY A 81 -5.84 -8.43 -15.97
CA GLY A 81 -5.96 -9.63 -16.80
C GLY A 81 -4.60 -10.25 -17.14
N SER A 82 -4.48 -10.92 -18.29
CA SER A 82 -3.30 -11.72 -18.65
C SER A 82 -2.15 -10.92 -19.27
N GLU A 83 -2.43 -9.76 -19.86
CA GLU A 83 -1.45 -8.89 -20.51
C GLU A 83 -1.43 -7.50 -19.86
N VAL A 84 -0.25 -6.91 -19.70
CA VAL A 84 -0.10 -5.54 -19.18
C VAL A 84 0.57 -4.68 -20.23
N THR A 85 -0.12 -3.63 -20.65
CA THR A 85 0.36 -2.67 -21.64
C THR A 85 0.80 -1.34 -21.02
N GLU A 86 0.31 -0.97 -19.84
CA GLU A 86 0.61 0.32 -19.21
C GLU A 86 0.88 0.21 -17.71
N PHE A 87 1.94 0.89 -17.26
CA PHE A 87 2.26 1.06 -15.86
C PHE A 87 1.80 2.45 -15.43
N LEU A 88 0.81 2.52 -14.54
CA LEU A 88 0.39 3.80 -13.96
C LEU A 88 1.49 4.28 -13.01
N ALA A 89 1.94 5.53 -13.19
CA ALA A 89 3.02 6.10 -12.41
C ALA A 89 2.66 6.16 -10.91
N PRO A 90 3.64 5.96 -10.00
CA PRO A 90 3.41 6.07 -8.58
C PRO A 90 2.98 7.48 -8.20
N TRP A 91 2.06 7.57 -7.23
CA TRP A 91 1.65 8.83 -6.64
C TRP A 91 2.82 9.47 -5.88
N VAL A 92 3.06 10.76 -6.12
CA VAL A 92 4.13 11.53 -5.48
C VAL A 92 3.74 11.88 -4.04
N SER A 93 4.74 12.13 -3.19
CA SER A 93 4.55 12.55 -1.80
C SER A 93 3.56 13.72 -1.67
N GLU A 94 2.63 13.61 -0.72
CA GLU A 94 1.60 14.61 -0.46
C GLU A 94 1.72 15.14 0.98
N LYS A 95 1.49 16.44 1.17
CA LYS A 95 1.43 17.02 2.52
C LYS A 95 0.12 16.62 3.19
N PRO A 96 0.15 16.25 4.48
CA PRO A 96 -1.05 15.87 5.19
C PRO A 96 -1.91 17.12 5.45
N THR A 97 -3.21 16.99 5.24
CA THR A 97 -4.22 17.99 5.62
C THR A 97 -4.73 17.78 7.04
N GLU A 98 -4.51 16.58 7.58
CA GLU A 98 -4.92 16.16 8.92
C GLU A 98 -3.72 16.00 9.86
N HIS A 99 -4.01 16.01 11.16
CA HIS A 99 -3.01 15.75 12.19
C HIS A 99 -3.26 14.38 12.81
N LEU A 100 -2.33 13.45 12.60
CA LEU A 100 -2.33 12.13 13.25
C LEU A 100 -1.13 12.03 14.19
N ALA A 101 -1.37 11.63 15.43
CA ALA A 101 -0.32 11.41 16.42
C ALA A 101 0.56 10.19 16.05
N PHE A 102 1.79 10.14 16.56
CA PHE A 102 2.75 9.08 16.24
C PHE A 102 2.26 7.66 16.60
N ASP A 103 1.41 7.53 17.61
CA ASP A 103 0.81 6.29 18.09
C ASP A 103 -0.47 5.89 17.33
N HIS A 104 -0.89 6.65 16.32
CA HIS A 104 -2.03 6.30 15.49
C HIS A 104 -1.85 4.92 14.83
N ILE A 105 -2.88 4.09 14.93
CA ILE A 105 -2.93 2.74 14.39
C ILE A 105 -3.72 2.79 13.08
N PHE A 106 -3.08 2.36 11.99
CA PHE A 106 -3.73 2.18 10.70
C PHE A 106 -4.25 0.76 10.54
N GLU A 107 -5.43 0.61 9.93
CA GLU A 107 -6.09 -0.67 9.66
C GLU A 107 -6.28 -0.89 8.16
N PRO A 108 -5.19 -1.08 7.39
CA PRO A 108 -5.25 -1.17 5.93
C PRO A 108 -5.99 -2.42 5.42
N ASP A 109 -6.18 -3.43 6.27
CA ASP A 109 -6.90 -4.68 6.03
C ASP A 109 -8.40 -4.60 6.35
N GLY A 110 -8.88 -3.50 6.95
CA GLY A 110 -10.27 -3.36 7.39
C GLY A 110 -11.31 -3.26 6.27
N ALA A 111 -10.90 -2.94 5.03
CA ALA A 111 -11.81 -2.86 3.89
C ALA A 111 -11.09 -3.15 2.56
N LEU A 112 -11.80 -3.84 1.64
CA LEU A 112 -11.34 -3.97 0.26
C LEU A 112 -11.34 -2.58 -0.42
N PRO A 113 -10.28 -2.27 -1.19
CA PRO A 113 -10.22 -1.03 -1.93
C PRO A 113 -11.26 -1.00 -3.06
N PRO A 114 -11.65 0.19 -3.53
CA PRO A 114 -12.43 0.32 -4.75
C PRO A 114 -11.69 -0.31 -5.93
N ARG A 115 -12.46 -0.85 -6.88
CA ARG A 115 -11.93 -1.22 -8.20
C ARG A 115 -11.85 0.05 -9.03
N CYS A 116 -10.65 0.45 -9.44
CA CYS A 116 -10.50 1.42 -10.51
C CYS A 116 -10.46 0.65 -11.84
N PHE A 117 -11.14 1.23 -12.83
CA PHE A 117 -11.55 0.57 -14.08
C PHE A 117 -10.38 0.02 -14.90
#